data_AF-A0A7S0LMZ3-F1
#
_entry.id   AF-A0A7S0LMZ3-F1
#
_cell.length_a   1.000
_cell.length_b   1.000
_cell.length_c   1.000
_cell.angle_alpha   90.00
_cell.angle_beta   90.00
_cell.angle_gamma   90.00
#
_symmetry.space_group_name_H-M   'P 1'
#
loop_
_entity.id
_entity.type
_entity.pdbx_description
1 polymer ?
#
loop_
_entity_poly.entity_id
_entity_poly.type
_entity_poly.pdbx_seq_one_letter_code
_entity_poly.pdbx_strand_id
1 'polypeptide(L)'
;TEPPSLSRVFQTLSDGMVGYQQARKIEVVPFPFPYAQMVIFLLIIFSLTFPLLAASKLGTMVDDWMMAWLPPLITFLTMLAFFGLHQVSRELEDPFVRPPNDLPSVTMQTDFNARLISSWDAMRSAADRKYPCSGDTDFASAHNELGSAMAPELWKLWDDRFQQMEKYRHEPLLVRTHDVEQQRFGRSSKRLL
;
A
#
# COMPACT_ATOMS: atom_id res chain seq x y z
N THR A 1 -33.16 -26.06 6.07
CA THR A 1 -32.17 -25.59 7.06
C THR A 1 -30.81 -25.98 6.56
N GLU A 2 -29.95 -25.02 6.25
CA GLU A 2 -28.60 -25.32 5.75
C GLU A 2 -27.77 -25.94 6.88
N PRO A 3 -26.96 -26.97 6.59
CA PRO A 3 -26.15 -27.62 7.62
C PRO A 3 -25.19 -26.60 8.28
N PRO A 4 -24.97 -26.69 9.60
CA PRO A 4 -24.24 -25.68 10.39
C PRO A 4 -22.77 -25.46 9.95
N SER A 5 -22.20 -26.39 9.20
CA SER A 5 -20.85 -26.28 8.61
C SER A 5 -20.79 -25.27 7.47
N LEU A 6 -21.77 -25.23 6.57
CA LEU A 6 -21.79 -24.27 5.45
C LEU A 6 -21.99 -22.85 5.96
N SER A 7 -22.87 -22.68 6.94
CA SER A 7 -23.10 -21.38 7.59
C SER A 7 -21.81 -20.77 8.15
N ARG A 8 -20.95 -21.59 8.77
CA ARG A 8 -19.65 -21.13 9.30
C ARG A 8 -18.66 -20.72 8.20
N VAL A 9 -18.62 -21.45 7.09
CA VAL A 9 -17.74 -21.09 5.95
C VAL A 9 -18.17 -19.76 5.32
N PHE A 10 -19.48 -19.53 5.17
CA PHE A 10 -19.98 -18.26 4.67
C PHE A 10 -19.73 -17.10 5.63
N GLN A 11 -19.82 -17.34 6.94
CA GLN A 11 -19.45 -16.34 7.95
C GLN A 11 -17.97 -15.93 7.83
N THR A 12 -17.05 -16.90 7.77
CA THR A 12 -15.61 -16.58 7.66
C THR A 12 -15.26 -15.88 6.34
N LEU A 13 -15.95 -16.25 5.24
CA LEU A 13 -15.80 -15.55 3.96
C LEU A 13 -16.32 -14.10 4.04
N SER A 14 -17.49 -13.91 4.66
CA SER A 14 -18.08 -12.59 4.88
C SER A 14 -17.17 -11.70 5.72
N ASP A 15 -16.59 -12.23 6.79
CA ASP A 15 -15.64 -11.50 7.63
C ASP A 15 -14.39 -11.07 6.84
N GLY A 16 -13.87 -11.96 5.98
CA GLY A 16 -12.77 -11.65 5.06
C GLY A 16 -13.13 -10.53 4.07
N MET A 17 -14.36 -10.56 3.52
CA MET A 17 -14.85 -9.49 2.64
C MET A 17 -14.98 -8.14 3.36
N VAL A 18 -15.44 -8.13 4.62
CA VAL A 18 -15.51 -6.91 5.43
C VAL A 18 -14.11 -6.32 5.63
N GLY A 19 -13.11 -7.15 5.94
CA GLY A 19 -11.71 -6.72 6.08
C GLY A 19 -11.17 -6.09 4.79
N TYR A 20 -11.41 -6.72 3.64
CA TYR A 20 -11.03 -6.16 2.32
C TYR A 20 -11.69 -4.80 2.07
N GLN A 21 -12.98 -4.66 2.36
CA GLN A 21 -13.70 -3.39 2.18
C GLN A 21 -13.18 -2.30 3.10
N GLN A 22 -12.73 -2.62 4.31
CA GLN A 22 -12.11 -1.66 5.22
C GLN A 22 -10.77 -1.17 4.66
N ALA A 23 -9.90 -2.07 4.19
CA ALA A 23 -8.64 -1.69 3.56
C ALA A 23 -8.86 -0.82 2.32
N ARG A 24 -9.83 -1.19 1.48
CA ARG A 24 -10.22 -0.40 0.29
C ARG A 24 -10.73 1.00 0.63
N LYS A 25 -11.43 1.18 1.75
CA LYS A 25 -11.86 2.53 2.19
C LYS A 25 -10.67 3.43 2.49
N ILE A 26 -9.60 2.90 3.09
CA ILE A 26 -8.38 3.65 3.40
C ILE A 26 -7.69 4.09 2.10
N GLU A 27 -7.65 3.22 1.09
CA GLU A 27 -7.06 3.54 -0.22
C GLU A 27 -7.90 4.57 -1.02
N VAL A 28 -9.23 4.40 -1.03
CA VAL A 28 -10.11 5.15 -1.93
C VAL A 28 -10.50 6.53 -1.37
N VAL A 29 -10.47 6.72 -0.05
CA VAL A 29 -10.85 7.99 0.58
C VAL A 29 -9.59 8.81 0.81
N PRO A 30 -9.24 9.77 -0.07
CA PRO A 30 -8.07 10.59 0.12
C PRO A 30 -8.25 11.52 1.31
N PHE A 31 -7.14 11.86 1.94
CA PHE A 31 -7.11 12.85 3.00
C PHE A 31 -7.66 14.21 2.51
N PRO A 32 -8.41 14.97 3.33
CA PRO A 32 -9.03 16.22 2.90
C PRO A 32 -7.98 17.24 2.42
N PHE A 33 -8.03 17.56 1.13
CA PHE A 33 -7.15 18.54 0.50
C PHE A 33 -7.02 19.88 1.23
N PRO A 34 -8.11 20.55 1.67
CA PRO A 34 -7.98 21.84 2.36
C PRO A 34 -7.22 21.71 3.68
N TYR A 35 -7.32 20.57 4.38
CA TYR A 35 -6.55 20.37 5.61
C TYR A 35 -5.05 20.26 5.30
N ALA A 36 -4.67 19.47 4.30
CA ALA A 36 -3.28 19.32 3.89
C ALA A 36 -2.65 20.67 3.50
N GLN A 37 -3.41 21.51 2.78
CA GLN A 37 -2.99 22.87 2.45
C GLN A 37 -2.76 23.73 3.70
N MET A 38 -3.69 23.73 4.64
CA MET A 38 -3.59 24.54 5.86
C MET A 38 -2.37 24.16 6.70
N VAL A 39 -2.02 22.87 6.81
CA VAL A 39 -0.81 22.42 7.50
C VAL A 39 0.45 22.99 6.85
N ILE A 40 0.53 22.94 5.52
CA ILE A 40 1.69 23.48 4.78
C ILE A 40 1.76 25.00 4.95
N PHE A 41 0.64 25.72 4.85
CA PHE A 41 0.59 27.17 5.07
C PHE A 41 1.07 27.55 6.47
N LEU A 42 0.59 26.85 7.50
CA LEU A 42 1.02 27.08 8.88
C LEU A 42 2.51 26.78 9.07
N LEU A 43 3.02 25.72 8.43
CA LEU A 43 4.43 25.37 8.48
C LEU A 43 5.32 26.44 7.81
N ILE A 44 4.87 27.04 6.71
CA ILE A 44 5.56 28.16 6.05
C ILE A 44 5.59 29.38 6.97
N ILE A 45 4.46 29.76 7.56
CA ILE A 45 4.40 30.90 8.50
C ILE A 45 5.30 30.65 9.72
N PHE A 46 5.28 29.43 10.25
CA PHE A 46 6.14 29.01 11.35
C PHE A 46 7.63 29.08 10.96
N SER A 47 7.98 28.62 9.74
CA SER A 47 9.35 28.66 9.22
C SER A 47 9.94 30.07 9.16
N LEU A 48 9.10 31.10 8.94
CA LEU A 48 9.52 32.50 8.90
C LEU A 48 9.50 33.15 10.29
N THR A 49 8.48 32.85 11.10
CA THR A 49 8.26 33.54 12.39
C THR A 49 9.18 33.04 13.48
N PHE A 50 9.42 31.72 13.55
CA PHE A 50 10.24 31.11 14.59
C PHE A 50 11.71 31.57 14.60
N PRO A 51 12.44 31.66 13.46
CA PRO A 51 13.81 32.17 13.48
C PRO A 51 13.89 33.64 13.91
N LEU A 52 12.90 34.46 13.56
CA LEU A 52 12.82 35.85 14.02
C LEU A 52 12.59 35.93 15.55
N LEU A 53 11.74 35.05 16.08
CA LEU A 53 11.49 34.97 17.52
C LEU A 53 12.75 34.50 18.27
N ALA A 54 13.44 33.49 17.75
CA ALA A 54 14.69 33.01 18.33
C ALA A 54 15.79 34.08 18.26
N ALA A 55 15.93 34.80 17.14
CA ALA A 55 16.89 35.90 17.04
C ALA A 55 16.60 37.02 18.05
N SER A 56 15.33 37.38 18.24
CA SER A 56 14.97 38.46 19.17
C SER A 56 15.02 38.08 20.65
N LYS A 57 14.63 36.87 21.03
CA LYS A 57 14.59 36.44 22.45
C LYS A 57 15.89 35.82 22.92
N LEU A 58 16.47 34.97 22.10
CA LEU A 58 17.70 34.27 22.44
C LEU A 58 18.93 35.14 22.15
N GLY A 59 18.88 35.98 21.12
CA GLY A 59 19.95 36.95 20.84
C GLY A 59 20.13 38.00 21.94
N THR A 60 19.06 38.40 22.65
CA THR A 60 19.15 39.35 23.78
C THR A 60 19.49 38.68 25.12
N MET A 61 19.37 37.36 25.23
CA MET A 61 19.74 36.62 26.44
C MET A 61 21.18 36.13 26.39
N VAL A 62 21.74 36.03 25.18
CA VAL A 62 23.06 35.49 24.92
C VAL A 62 23.93 36.60 24.32
N ASP A 63 24.32 37.55 25.17
CA ASP A 63 25.18 38.68 24.76
C ASP A 63 26.66 38.25 24.58
N ASP A 64 27.04 37.08 25.09
CA ASP A 64 28.38 36.54 24.95
C ASP A 64 28.63 35.98 23.54
N TRP A 65 29.63 36.52 22.86
CA TRP A 65 30.10 36.07 21.54
C TRP A 65 30.46 34.57 21.50
N MET A 66 30.81 33.99 22.65
CA MET A 66 31.09 32.56 22.85
C MET A 66 29.86 31.67 22.61
N MET A 67 28.65 32.17 22.82
CA MET A 67 27.40 31.40 22.80
C MET A 67 26.49 31.78 21.61
N ALA A 68 26.98 32.63 20.70
CA ALA A 68 26.25 33.11 19.52
C ALA A 68 25.83 31.99 18.52
N TRP A 69 26.40 30.79 18.64
CA TRP A 69 26.03 29.62 17.83
C TRP A 69 24.76 28.91 18.31
N LEU A 70 24.31 29.17 19.54
CA LEU A 70 23.20 28.48 20.17
C LEU A 70 21.82 28.84 19.55
N PRO A 71 21.50 30.12 19.26
CA PRO A 71 20.25 30.48 18.59
C PRO A 71 20.04 29.82 17.22
N PRO A 72 20.98 29.87 16.25
CA PRO A 72 20.79 29.22 14.95
C PRO A 72 20.68 27.69 15.09
N LEU A 73 21.43 27.07 16.02
CA LEU A 73 21.33 25.63 16.27
C LEU A 73 19.93 25.22 16.75
N ILE A 74 19.36 25.95 17.70
CA ILE A 74 18.01 25.65 18.21
C ILE A 74 16.95 25.86 17.13
N THR A 75 17.09 26.91 16.31
CA THR A 75 16.19 27.12 15.17
C THR A 75 16.28 25.99 14.15
N PHE A 76 17.48 25.52 13.85
CA PHE A 76 17.70 24.40 12.93
C PHE A 76 17.09 23.11 13.46
N LEU A 77 17.35 22.75 14.72
CA LEU A 77 16.79 21.54 15.33
C LEU A 77 15.26 21.58 15.41
N THR A 78 14.69 22.73 15.75
CA THR A 78 13.23 22.89 15.79
C THR A 78 12.62 22.73 14.40
N MET A 79 13.21 23.36 13.37
CA MET A 79 12.72 23.19 12.00
C MET A 79 12.88 21.77 11.50
N LEU A 80 14.02 21.13 11.75
CA LEU A 80 14.23 19.74 11.41
C LEU A 80 13.14 18.84 12.01
N ALA A 81 12.78 19.06 13.28
CA ALA A 81 11.73 18.30 13.94
C ALA A 81 10.35 18.50 13.29
N PHE A 82 9.94 19.74 13.01
CA PHE A 82 8.62 20.01 12.43
C PHE A 82 8.50 19.60 10.96
N PHE A 83 9.54 19.86 10.15
CA PHE A 83 9.57 19.40 8.76
C PHE A 83 9.68 17.88 8.66
N GLY A 84 10.47 17.24 9.54
CA GLY A 84 10.55 15.79 9.66
C GLY A 84 9.18 15.19 10.02
N LEU A 85 8.49 15.74 11.02
CA LEU A 85 7.16 15.31 11.41
C LEU A 85 6.13 15.47 10.27
N HIS A 86 6.19 16.56 9.52
CA HIS A 86 5.33 16.76 8.35
C HIS A 86 5.56 15.68 7.28
N GLN A 87 6.82 15.34 7.00
CA GLN A 87 7.15 14.30 6.02
C GLN A 87 6.71 12.91 6.48
N VAL A 88 6.90 12.56 7.75
CA VAL A 88 6.39 11.30 8.33
C VAL A 88 4.87 11.24 8.27
N SER A 89 4.17 12.34 8.59
CA SER A 89 2.70 12.40 8.48
C SER A 89 2.23 12.16 7.06
N ARG A 90 2.96 12.69 6.08
CA ARG A 90 2.72 12.41 4.66
C ARG A 90 3.02 10.96 4.29
N GLU A 91 4.01 10.30 4.87
CA GLU A 91 4.21 8.87 4.59
C GLU A 91 3.08 8.00 5.17
N LEU A 92 2.55 8.38 6.33
CA LEU A 92 1.50 7.64 7.04
C LEU A 92 0.09 7.78 6.43
N GLU A 93 -0.18 8.81 5.61
CA GLU A 93 -1.47 8.95 4.90
C GLU A 93 -1.66 7.87 3.81
N ASP A 94 -0.59 7.37 3.20
CA ASP A 94 -0.63 6.40 2.10
C ASP A 94 0.10 5.09 2.46
N PRO A 95 -0.48 4.23 3.31
CA PRO A 95 0.22 3.07 3.88
C PRO A 95 0.54 1.96 2.86
N PHE A 96 0.05 2.03 1.63
CA PHE A 96 0.21 0.96 0.63
C PHE A 96 1.15 1.33 -0.54
N VAL A 97 1.64 2.58 -0.60
CA VAL A 97 2.26 3.12 -1.82
C VAL A 97 3.75 3.44 -1.65
N ARG A 98 4.21 3.75 -0.44
CA ARG A 98 5.56 4.30 -0.18
C ARG A 98 6.49 3.32 0.55
N PRO A 99 7.25 2.49 -0.18
CA PRO A 99 8.31 1.70 0.42
C PRO A 99 9.45 2.59 0.95
N PRO A 100 10.17 2.18 2.01
CA PRO A 100 10.16 0.85 2.65
C PRO A 100 9.19 0.68 3.83
N ASN A 101 8.50 1.73 4.27
CA ASN A 101 7.63 1.71 5.44
C ASN A 101 6.15 1.45 5.10
N ASP A 102 5.87 0.91 3.92
CA ASP A 102 4.55 0.51 3.49
C ASP A 102 4.14 -0.85 4.05
N LEU A 103 2.84 -1.13 4.03
CA LEU A 103 2.32 -2.44 4.34
C LEU A 103 2.67 -3.40 3.19
N PRO A 104 3.36 -4.54 3.45
CA PRO A 104 3.79 -5.48 2.41
C PRO A 104 2.61 -6.32 1.90
N SER A 105 1.68 -5.67 1.19
CA SER A 105 0.44 -6.25 0.69
C SER A 105 0.67 -7.46 -0.22
N VAL A 106 1.69 -7.39 -1.08
CA VAL A 106 2.09 -8.49 -1.98
C VAL A 106 2.53 -9.71 -1.17
N THR A 107 3.43 -9.52 -0.19
CA THR A 107 3.92 -10.61 0.66
C THR A 107 2.80 -11.24 1.47
N MET A 108 1.88 -10.43 2.02
CA MET A 108 0.72 -10.94 2.74
C MET A 108 -0.19 -11.78 1.83
N GLN A 109 -0.38 -11.36 0.57
CA GLN A 109 -1.18 -12.12 -0.40
C GLN A 109 -0.48 -13.43 -0.81
N THR A 110 0.83 -13.42 -1.03
CA THR A 110 1.58 -14.64 -1.36
C THR A 110 1.53 -15.65 -0.21
N ASP A 111 1.68 -15.18 1.03
CA ASP A 111 1.60 -16.03 2.23
C ASP A 111 0.19 -16.63 2.40
N PHE A 112 -0.85 -15.84 2.12
CA PHE A 112 -2.22 -16.33 2.14
C PHE A 112 -2.45 -17.44 1.10
N ASN A 113 -2.00 -17.22 -0.14
CA ASN A 113 -2.12 -18.21 -1.21
C ASN A 113 -1.35 -19.50 -0.89
N ALA A 114 -0.14 -19.40 -0.34
CA ALA A 114 0.67 -20.55 0.06
C ALA A 114 -0.01 -21.38 1.17
N ARG A 115 -0.69 -20.72 2.12
CA ARG A 115 -1.47 -21.39 3.17
C ARG A 115 -2.69 -22.10 2.62
N LEU A 116 -3.39 -21.51 1.65
CA LEU A 116 -4.52 -22.17 0.99
C LEU A 116 -4.09 -23.44 0.26
N ILE A 117 -3.01 -23.37 -0.52
CA ILE A 117 -2.46 -24.52 -1.25
C ILE A 117 -2.04 -25.63 -0.28
N SER A 118 -1.26 -25.30 0.76
CA SER A 118 -0.84 -26.31 1.74
C SER A 118 -2.00 -26.94 2.51
N SER A 119 -3.06 -26.18 2.82
CA SER A 119 -4.28 -26.72 3.43
C SER A 119 -5.05 -27.64 2.47
N TRP A 120 -5.09 -27.30 1.19
CA TRP A 120 -5.71 -28.11 0.15
C TRP A 120 -4.96 -29.44 -0.04
N ASP A 121 -3.63 -29.39 -0.14
CA ASP A 121 -2.78 -30.56 -0.29
C ASP A 121 -2.90 -31.50 0.91
N ALA A 122 -3.02 -30.95 2.12
CA ALA A 122 -3.25 -31.74 3.33
C ALA A 122 -4.61 -32.47 3.31
N MET A 123 -5.69 -31.78 2.89
CA MET A 123 -7.01 -32.40 2.73
C MET A 123 -7.00 -33.48 1.64
N ARG A 124 -6.35 -33.20 0.50
CA ARG A 124 -6.20 -34.15 -0.59
C ARG A 124 -5.43 -35.39 -0.16
N SER A 125 -4.27 -35.22 0.49
CA SER A 125 -3.47 -36.35 0.98
C SER A 125 -4.24 -37.24 1.96
N ALA A 126 -5.11 -36.66 2.80
CA ALA A 126 -5.98 -37.42 3.69
C ALA A 126 -7.07 -38.20 2.93
N ALA A 127 -7.63 -37.61 1.87
CA ALA A 127 -8.59 -38.28 1.00
C ALA A 127 -7.94 -39.42 0.20
N ASP A 128 -6.79 -39.18 -0.42
CA ASP A 128 -6.03 -40.15 -1.21
C ASP A 128 -5.57 -41.34 -0.34
N ARG A 129 -5.25 -41.11 0.95
CA ARG A 129 -4.95 -42.18 1.90
C ARG A 129 -6.15 -43.11 2.15
N LYS A 130 -7.37 -42.58 2.12
CA LYS A 130 -8.61 -43.32 2.40
C LYS A 130 -9.18 -43.98 1.14
N TYR A 131 -9.04 -43.33 -0.01
CA TYR A 131 -9.47 -43.79 -1.32
C TYR A 131 -8.36 -43.48 -2.35
N PRO A 132 -7.36 -44.35 -2.51
CA PRO A 132 -6.31 -44.11 -3.49
C PRO A 132 -6.90 -44.08 -4.90
N CYS A 133 -6.82 -42.93 -5.57
CA CYS A 133 -7.35 -42.78 -6.92
C CYS A 133 -6.39 -43.42 -7.91
N SER A 134 -6.87 -44.37 -8.72
CA SER A 134 -6.04 -45.10 -9.69
C SER A 134 -5.52 -44.23 -10.87
N GLY A 135 -5.81 -42.93 -10.90
CA GLY A 135 -5.51 -42.01 -12.01
C GLY A 135 -4.75 -40.72 -11.62
N ASP A 136 -4.18 -40.64 -10.41
CA ASP A 136 -3.52 -39.43 -9.91
C ASP A 136 -2.30 -38.99 -10.74
N THR A 137 -1.66 -39.92 -11.46
CA THR A 137 -0.53 -39.62 -12.36
C THR A 137 -0.91 -38.69 -13.50
N ASP A 138 -2.14 -38.79 -14.01
CA ASP A 138 -2.58 -38.04 -15.19
C ASP A 138 -2.98 -36.61 -14.83
N PHE A 139 -3.66 -36.40 -13.69
CA PHE A 139 -4.03 -35.05 -13.22
C PHE A 139 -2.84 -34.29 -12.63
N ALA A 140 -1.93 -34.97 -11.93
CA ALA A 140 -0.70 -34.35 -11.43
C ALA A 140 0.25 -33.97 -12.59
N SER A 141 0.34 -34.81 -13.63
CA SER A 141 1.06 -34.46 -14.86
C SER A 141 0.39 -33.29 -15.56
N ALA A 142 -0.94 -33.29 -15.71
CA ALA A 142 -1.67 -32.19 -16.33
C ALA A 142 -1.56 -30.85 -15.56
N HIS A 143 -1.56 -30.87 -14.22
CA HIS A 143 -1.38 -29.67 -13.41
C HIS A 143 0.07 -29.14 -13.50
N ASN A 144 1.06 -30.02 -13.53
CA ASN A 144 2.46 -29.64 -13.75
C ASN A 144 2.71 -29.13 -15.18
N GLU A 145 2.07 -29.71 -16.19
CA GLU A 145 2.14 -29.24 -17.58
C GLU A 145 1.42 -27.90 -17.77
N LEU A 146 0.21 -27.73 -17.23
CA LEU A 146 -0.52 -26.47 -17.29
C LEU A 146 0.19 -25.37 -16.48
N GLY A 147 0.73 -25.73 -15.31
CA GLY A 147 1.53 -24.85 -14.47
C GLY A 147 2.83 -24.42 -15.16
N SER A 148 3.58 -25.34 -15.75
CA SER A 148 4.81 -25.02 -16.48
C SER A 148 4.57 -24.25 -17.79
N ALA A 149 3.45 -24.49 -18.47
CA ALA A 149 3.06 -23.75 -19.68
C ALA A 149 2.53 -22.34 -19.37
N MET A 150 1.75 -22.17 -18.30
CA MET A 150 1.06 -20.90 -18.00
C MET A 150 1.83 -20.02 -17.02
N ALA A 151 2.67 -20.57 -16.14
CA ALA A 151 3.46 -19.80 -15.18
C ALA A 151 4.38 -18.75 -15.81
N PRO A 152 5.14 -18.99 -16.89
CA PRO A 152 6.00 -17.96 -17.47
C PRO A 152 5.21 -16.82 -18.11
N GLU A 153 4.07 -17.11 -18.73
CA GLU A 153 3.15 -16.10 -19.30
C GLU A 153 2.50 -15.26 -18.19
N LEU A 154 2.03 -15.90 -17.12
CA LEU A 154 1.44 -15.21 -15.98
C LEU A 154 2.47 -14.39 -15.21
N TRP A 155 3.68 -14.89 -15.03
CA TRP A 155 4.76 -14.12 -14.40
C TRP A 155 5.17 -12.92 -15.24
N LYS A 156 5.24 -13.04 -16.57
CA LYS A 156 5.43 -11.90 -17.46
C LYS A 156 4.30 -10.88 -17.36
N LEU A 157 3.06 -11.34 -17.42
CA LEU A 157 1.87 -10.47 -17.27
C LEU A 157 1.87 -9.75 -15.92
N TRP A 158 2.29 -10.44 -14.87
CA TRP A 158 2.39 -9.89 -13.53
C TRP A 158 3.52 -8.87 -13.43
N ASP A 159 4.71 -9.19 -13.96
CA ASP A 159 5.86 -8.27 -14.02
C ASP A 159 5.56 -7.03 -14.86
N ASP A 160 4.91 -7.18 -16.02
CA ASP A 160 4.52 -6.06 -16.88
C ASP A 160 3.52 -5.14 -16.17
N ARG A 161 2.59 -5.72 -15.42
CA ARG A 161 1.64 -4.97 -14.57
C ARG A 161 2.35 -4.28 -13.42
N PHE A 162 3.31 -4.94 -12.80
CA PHE A 162 4.11 -4.39 -11.71
C PHE A 162 4.96 -3.21 -12.19
N GLN A 163 5.67 -3.38 -13.31
CA GLN A 163 6.42 -2.34 -14.03
C GLN A 163 5.53 -1.17 -14.44
N GLN A 164 4.29 -1.45 -14.88
CA GLN A 164 3.32 -0.39 -15.15
C GLN A 164 3.01 0.41 -13.88
N MET A 165 2.70 -0.26 -12.77
CA MET A 165 2.44 0.41 -11.49
C MET A 165 3.67 1.18 -10.98
N GLU A 166 4.88 0.64 -11.18
CA GLU A 166 6.15 1.29 -10.92
C GLU A 166 6.37 2.54 -11.79
N LYS A 167 5.92 2.54 -13.05
CA LYS A 167 5.99 3.71 -13.91
C LYS A 167 5.03 4.81 -13.46
N TYR A 168 3.82 4.45 -13.03
CA TYR A 168 2.84 5.40 -12.46
C TYR A 168 3.21 5.86 -11.04
N ARG A 169 4.24 5.28 -10.40
CA ARG A 169 4.78 5.62 -9.06
C ARG A 169 5.22 7.08 -8.91
N HIS A 170 5.65 7.71 -10.00
CA HIS A 170 6.26 9.04 -9.98
C HIS A 170 5.38 10.14 -10.57
N GLU A 171 4.18 9.82 -11.05
CA GLU A 171 3.27 10.82 -11.61
C GLU A 171 2.35 11.43 -10.54
N PRO A 172 2.14 12.76 -10.53
CA PRO A 172 1.22 13.42 -9.63
C PRO A 172 -0.23 12.97 -9.87
N LEU A 173 -1.00 12.83 -8.78
CA LEU A 173 -2.37 12.27 -8.73
C LEU A 173 -3.35 12.80 -9.79
N LEU A 174 -3.19 14.05 -10.25
CA LEU A 174 -4.05 14.69 -11.27
C LEU A 174 -3.91 14.10 -12.68
N VAL A 175 -2.74 13.53 -13.03
CA VAL A 175 -2.51 12.89 -14.34
C VAL A 175 -3.13 11.49 -14.35
N ARG A 176 -3.04 10.78 -13.21
CA ARG A 176 -3.53 9.41 -13.05
C ARG A 176 -5.04 9.27 -13.23
N THR A 177 -5.83 10.26 -12.81
CA THR A 177 -7.30 10.22 -12.96
C THR A 177 -7.77 10.44 -14.40
N HIS A 178 -7.09 11.30 -15.16
CA HIS A 178 -7.41 11.57 -16.55
C HIS A 178 -7.16 10.37 -17.47
N ASP A 179 -6.06 9.64 -17.27
CA ASP A 179 -5.72 8.50 -18.11
C ASP A 179 -6.57 7.26 -17.82
N VAL A 180 -6.96 7.04 -16.56
CA VAL A 180 -7.85 5.93 -16.18
C VAL A 180 -9.25 6.12 -16.76
N GLU A 181 -9.78 7.34 -16.80
CA GLU A 181 -11.05 7.62 -17.49
C GLU A 181 -10.94 7.41 -19.00
N GLN A 182 -9.88 7.90 -19.66
CA GLN A 182 -9.70 7.70 -21.10
C GLN A 182 -9.54 6.22 -21.50
N GLN A 183 -8.82 5.41 -20.70
CA GLN A 183 -8.70 3.98 -20.95
C GLN A 183 -10.02 3.23 -20.74
N ARG A 184 -10.86 3.68 -19.80
CA ARG A 184 -12.20 3.12 -19.55
C ARG A 184 -13.16 3.42 -20.71
N PHE A 185 -13.13 4.64 -21.24
CA PHE A 185 -13.94 5.02 -22.42
C PHE A 185 -13.42 4.38 -23.72
N GLY A 186 -12.10 4.25 -23.89
CA GLY A 186 -11.48 3.62 -25.06
C GLY A 186 -11.74 2.11 -25.17
N ARG A 187 -11.86 1.38 -24.04
CA ARG A 187 -12.25 -0.04 -24.04
C ARG A 187 -13.74 -0.26 -24.30
N SER A 188 -14.60 0.70 -23.96
CA SER A 188 -16.04 0.62 -24.24
C SER A 188 -16.32 0.72 -25.74
N SER A 189 -15.60 1.60 -26.45
CA SER A 189 -15.75 1.76 -27.91
C SER A 189 -15.24 0.55 -28.71
N LYS A 190 -14.23 -0.18 -28.23
CA LYS A 190 -13.69 -1.38 -28.90
C LYS A 190 -14.47 -2.68 -28.66
N ARG A 191 -15.50 -2.67 -27.80
CA ARG A 191 -16.41 -3.82 -27.61
C ARG A 191 -17.72 -3.69 -28.39
N LEU A 192 -17.94 -2.55 -29.06
CA LEU A 192 -19.16 -2.25 -29.81
C LEU A 192 -18.92 -2.22 -31.34
N LEU A 193 -17.76 -2.70 -31.80
CA LEU A 193 -17.42 -2.93 -33.21
C LEU A 193 -16.90 -4.36 -33.39
#